data_AF-A0A2V9X7X0-F1
#
_entry.id   AF-A0A2V9X7X0-F1
#
_cell.length_a   1.000
_cell.length_b   1.000
_cell.length_c   1.000
_cell.angle_alpha   90.00
_cell.angle_beta   90.00
_cell.angle_gamma   90.00
#
_symmetry.space_group_name_H-M   'P 1'
#
loop_
_entity.id
_entity.type
_entity.pdbx_description
1 polymer ?
#
loop_
_entity_poly.entity_id
_entity_poly.type
_entity_poly.pdbx_seq_one_letter_code
_entity_poly.pdbx_strand_id
1 'polypeptide(L)'
;TSKIAALQLYQLSIPAPNPTVPFDKAAAARGDELFSGKAGCNNCHAEPLWTEPGWNQHQPSDVCIDSFQANRGPDMRYRTSPIGALSTHFTGGFYHDGRFADLNAVVNHYDKCMNLGLTDSEKGDLIQYLLSLKL
;
A
#
# COMPACT_ATOMS: atom_id res chain seq x y z
N THR A 1 8.31 -7.87 -30.64
CA THR A 1 8.80 -8.66 -29.48
C THR A 1 10.30 -8.46 -29.21
N SER A 2 11.14 -8.08 -30.19
CA SER A 2 12.61 -7.90 -30.00
C SER A 2 13.05 -6.92 -28.91
N LYS A 3 12.20 -5.96 -28.52
CA LYS A 3 12.51 -4.95 -27.50
C LYS A 3 12.23 -5.40 -26.06
N ILE A 4 11.53 -6.52 -25.84
CA ILE A 4 11.07 -6.93 -24.50
C ILE A 4 12.24 -7.13 -23.54
N ALA A 5 13.28 -7.86 -23.94
CA ALA A 5 14.43 -8.11 -23.08
C ALA A 5 15.14 -6.81 -22.65
N ALA A 6 15.32 -5.87 -23.59
CA ALA A 6 15.94 -4.58 -23.29
C ALA A 6 15.06 -3.71 -22.37
N LEU A 7 13.72 -3.73 -22.55
CA LEU A 7 12.79 -3.01 -21.68
C LEU A 7 12.72 -3.62 -20.27
N GLN A 8 12.78 -4.95 -20.17
CA GLN A 8 12.85 -5.64 -18.89
C GLN A 8 14.13 -5.29 -18.14
N LEU A 9 15.29 -5.33 -18.82
CA LEU A 9 16.55 -4.91 -18.22
C LEU A 9 16.49 -3.45 -17.77
N TYR A 10 15.94 -2.56 -18.59
CA TYR A 10 15.74 -1.17 -18.24
C TYR A 10 14.89 -1.04 -16.95
N GLN A 11 13.74 -1.69 -16.88
CA GLN A 11 12.87 -1.65 -15.70
C GLN A 11 13.55 -2.19 -14.43
N LEU A 12 14.32 -3.28 -14.54
CA LEU A 12 15.05 -3.87 -13.42
C LEU A 12 16.27 -3.05 -13.00
N SER A 13 16.80 -2.19 -13.89
CA SER A 13 17.94 -1.33 -13.60
C SER A 13 17.58 -0.02 -12.91
N ILE A 14 16.28 0.31 -12.79
CA ILE A 14 15.81 1.51 -12.11
C ILE A 14 15.82 1.24 -10.59
N PRO A 15 16.66 1.92 -9.79
CA PRO A 15 16.66 1.75 -8.35
C PRO A 15 15.36 2.29 -7.75
N ALA A 16 14.92 1.67 -6.65
CA ALA A 16 13.83 2.21 -5.85
C ALA A 16 14.20 3.60 -5.31
N PRO A 17 13.29 4.58 -5.36
CA PRO A 17 13.53 5.88 -4.76
C PRO A 17 13.56 5.77 -3.23
N ASN A 18 14.42 6.55 -2.59
CA ASN A 18 14.32 6.73 -1.15
C ASN A 18 13.06 7.55 -0.80
N PRO A 19 12.50 7.37 0.42
CA PRO A 19 11.46 8.23 0.94
C PRO A 19 11.87 9.70 0.82
N THR A 20 11.04 10.51 0.17
CA THR A 20 11.35 11.92 -0.11
C THR A 20 10.75 12.88 0.90
N VAL A 21 9.94 12.37 1.83
CA VAL A 21 9.24 13.18 2.85
C VAL A 21 9.75 12.84 4.25
N PRO A 22 9.88 13.83 5.15
CA PRO A 22 10.24 13.58 6.54
C PRO A 22 9.20 12.70 7.24
N PHE A 23 9.67 11.87 8.16
CA PHE A 23 8.84 11.10 9.08
C PHE A 23 9.52 11.02 10.45
N ASP A 24 8.72 10.83 11.50
CA ASP A 24 9.19 10.57 12.85
C ASP A 24 9.59 9.09 12.98
N LYS A 25 10.88 8.84 13.25
CA LYS A 25 11.44 7.48 13.35
C LYS A 25 10.89 6.70 14.53
N ALA A 26 10.64 7.35 15.67
CA ALA A 26 10.12 6.67 16.85
C ALA A 26 8.65 6.31 16.65
N ALA A 27 7.87 7.18 16.00
CA ALA A 27 6.51 6.89 15.59
C ALA A 27 6.46 5.79 14.52
N ALA A 28 7.36 5.82 13.54
CA ALA A 28 7.45 4.77 12.53
C ALA A 28 7.76 3.40 13.14
N ALA A 29 8.62 3.32 14.17
CA ALA A 29 8.88 2.07 14.87
C ALA A 29 7.63 1.52 15.58
N ARG A 30 6.82 2.37 16.23
CA ARG A 30 5.52 1.95 16.80
C ARG A 30 4.52 1.58 15.70
N GLY A 31 4.55 2.30 14.59
CA GLY A 31 3.72 2.03 13.42
C GLY A 31 4.00 0.66 12.80
N ASP A 32 5.25 0.22 12.79
CA ASP A 32 5.64 -1.12 12.34
C ASP A 32 5.01 -2.23 13.21
N GLU A 33 5.07 -2.07 14.54
CA GLU A 33 4.42 -2.98 15.48
C GLU A 33 2.90 -3.03 15.27
N LEU A 34 2.27 -1.89 14.99
CA LEU A 34 0.84 -1.83 14.67
C LEU A 34 0.53 -2.49 13.32
N PHE A 35 1.36 -2.24 12.31
CA PHE A 35 1.20 -2.75 10.94
C PHE A 35 1.19 -4.27 10.91
N SER A 36 2.09 -4.89 11.68
CA SER A 36 2.19 -6.34 11.82
C SER A 36 1.30 -6.95 12.92
N GLY A 37 0.77 -6.12 13.81
CA GLY A 37 -0.05 -6.52 14.95
C GLY A 37 -1.51 -6.09 14.79
N LYS A 38 -1.93 -5.12 15.61
CA LYS A 38 -3.34 -4.71 15.74
C LYS A 38 -3.99 -4.33 14.41
N ALA A 39 -3.28 -3.64 13.52
CA ALA A 39 -3.82 -3.20 12.25
C ALA A 39 -3.83 -4.31 11.18
N GLY A 40 -2.99 -5.34 11.34
CA GLY A 40 -2.96 -6.52 10.46
C GLY A 40 -2.72 -6.20 8.98
N CYS A 41 -2.09 -5.07 8.66
CA CYS A 41 -1.86 -4.62 7.28
C CYS A 41 -0.92 -5.58 6.53
N ASN A 42 0.00 -6.23 7.26
CA ASN A 42 0.93 -7.22 6.71
C ASN A 42 0.26 -8.50 6.18
N ASN A 43 -1.03 -8.74 6.48
CA ASN A 43 -1.79 -9.86 5.91
C ASN A 43 -1.91 -9.75 4.38
N CYS A 44 -1.85 -8.53 3.84
CA CYS A 44 -1.77 -8.29 2.40
C CYS A 44 -0.42 -7.65 1.99
N HIS A 45 0.10 -6.74 2.81
CA HIS A 45 1.33 -6.02 2.51
C HIS A 45 2.55 -6.67 3.20
N ALA A 46 2.86 -7.90 2.81
CA ALA A 46 3.91 -8.70 3.45
C ALA A 46 5.33 -8.16 3.22
N GLU A 47 6.11 -8.05 4.29
CA GLU A 47 7.53 -7.70 4.24
C GLU A 47 8.39 -8.77 3.55
N PRO A 48 9.54 -8.40 2.94
CA PRO A 48 10.06 -7.05 2.75
C PRO A 48 9.61 -6.42 1.42
N LEU A 49 8.59 -6.97 0.75
CA LEU A 49 8.13 -6.46 -0.55
C LEU A 49 6.93 -5.52 -0.42
N TRP A 50 6.30 -5.50 0.76
CA TRP A 50 5.04 -4.85 1.10
C TRP A 50 3.93 -5.09 0.07
N THR A 51 3.91 -6.31 -0.45
CA THR A 51 2.90 -6.89 -1.32
C THR A 51 2.92 -8.41 -1.09
N GLU A 52 1.77 -9.05 -1.21
CA GLU A 52 1.67 -10.51 -1.14
C GLU A 52 2.52 -11.20 -2.21
N PRO A 53 3.29 -12.25 -1.86
CA PRO A 53 3.89 -13.15 -2.82
C PRO A 53 2.84 -14.13 -3.38
N GLY A 54 3.07 -14.62 -4.59
CA GLY A 54 2.18 -15.61 -5.21
C GLY A 54 0.89 -14.98 -5.74
N TRP A 55 -0.27 -15.44 -5.23
CA TRP A 55 -1.58 -14.98 -5.69
C TRP A 55 -2.10 -13.82 -4.85
N ASN A 56 -1.75 -12.59 -5.26
CA ASN A 56 -2.06 -11.36 -4.55
C ASN A 56 -3.35 -10.66 -5.04
N GLN A 57 -4.40 -11.45 -5.31
CA GLN A 57 -5.62 -10.98 -5.96
C GLN A 57 -6.83 -11.08 -5.02
N HIS A 58 -7.42 -9.93 -4.72
CA HIS A 58 -8.48 -9.76 -3.72
C HIS A 58 -9.83 -9.46 -4.33
N GLN A 59 -10.89 -9.92 -3.67
CA GLN A 59 -12.25 -9.51 -4.00
C GLN A 59 -12.45 -8.02 -3.65
N PRO A 60 -13.36 -7.32 -4.33
CA PRO A 60 -13.73 -5.95 -3.98
C PRO A 60 -14.13 -5.76 -2.52
N SER A 61 -14.76 -6.76 -1.91
CA SER A 61 -15.13 -6.77 -0.49
C SER A 61 -13.93 -6.74 0.46
N ASP A 62 -12.81 -7.34 0.08
CA ASP A 62 -11.63 -7.48 0.94
C ASP A 62 -10.92 -6.12 1.12
N VAL A 63 -11.08 -5.23 0.13
CA VAL A 63 -10.59 -3.85 0.11
C VAL A 63 -11.71 -2.81 0.21
N CYS A 64 -12.94 -3.29 0.48
CA CYS A 64 -14.10 -2.49 0.87
C CYS A 64 -14.55 -1.45 -0.16
N ILE A 65 -14.46 -1.83 -1.44
CA ILE A 65 -14.83 -0.99 -2.57
C ILE A 65 -15.68 -1.78 -3.56
N ASP A 66 -16.28 -1.08 -4.52
CA ASP A 66 -17.09 -1.69 -5.55
C ASP A 66 -16.24 -2.47 -6.58
N SER A 67 -16.90 -3.30 -7.38
CA SER A 67 -16.27 -4.17 -8.36
C SER A 67 -16.03 -3.51 -9.72
N PHE A 68 -16.32 -2.22 -9.91
CA PHE A 68 -16.37 -1.59 -11.23
C PHE A 68 -15.08 -1.77 -12.02
N GLN A 69 -13.92 -1.52 -11.40
CA GLN A 69 -12.63 -1.68 -12.08
C GLN A 69 -12.15 -3.13 -12.09
N ALA A 70 -12.39 -3.88 -11.01
CA ALA A 70 -12.08 -5.31 -10.94
C ALA A 70 -12.74 -6.09 -12.10
N ASN A 71 -14.02 -5.83 -12.41
CA ASN A 71 -14.79 -6.51 -13.45
C ASN A 71 -14.26 -6.33 -14.88
N ARG A 72 -13.26 -5.46 -15.09
CA ARG A 72 -12.58 -5.29 -16.38
C ARG A 72 -11.36 -6.19 -16.54
N GLY A 73 -10.89 -6.81 -15.46
CA GLY A 73 -9.80 -7.78 -15.47
C GLY A 73 -10.30 -9.21 -15.67
N PRO A 74 -9.44 -10.11 -16.16
CA PRO A 74 -9.81 -11.52 -16.41
C PRO A 74 -10.22 -12.26 -15.12
N ASP A 75 -9.64 -11.89 -13.98
CA ASP A 75 -9.89 -12.55 -12.68
C ASP A 75 -10.93 -11.82 -11.83
N MET A 76 -11.46 -10.69 -12.29
CA MET A 76 -12.44 -9.86 -11.56
C MET A 76 -12.00 -9.46 -10.15
N ARG A 77 -10.71 -9.14 -9.96
CA ARG A 77 -10.07 -8.90 -8.66
C ARG A 77 -9.16 -7.69 -8.68
N TYR A 78 -8.84 -7.18 -7.48
CA TYR A 78 -7.83 -6.15 -7.27
C TYR A 78 -6.51 -6.77 -6.82
N ARG A 79 -5.40 -6.30 -7.40
CA ARG A 79 -4.07 -6.71 -6.97
C ARG A 79 -3.61 -5.91 -5.76
N THR A 80 -2.99 -6.56 -4.77
CA THR A 80 -2.30 -5.85 -3.69
C THR A 80 -1.16 -5.02 -4.28
N SER A 81 -1.28 -3.70 -4.21
CA SER A 81 -0.26 -2.79 -4.71
C SER A 81 0.95 -2.80 -3.77
N PRO A 82 2.20 -2.79 -4.26
CA PRO A 82 3.36 -2.56 -3.41
C PRO A 82 3.25 -1.15 -2.81
N ILE A 83 3.56 -1.03 -1.53
CA ILE A 83 3.47 0.26 -0.80
C ILE A 83 4.84 0.80 -0.38
N GLY A 84 5.92 0.33 -0.99
CA GLY A 84 7.23 0.98 -0.86
C GLY A 84 7.24 2.34 -1.55
N ALA A 85 7.91 3.33 -0.95
CA ALA A 85 8.09 4.68 -1.49
C ALA A 85 6.78 5.40 -1.90
N LEU A 86 5.73 5.31 -1.06
CA LEU A 86 4.40 5.89 -1.32
C LEU A 86 4.39 7.38 -1.70
N SER A 87 5.42 8.15 -1.34
CA SER A 87 5.57 9.56 -1.73
C SER A 87 5.52 9.79 -3.24
N THR A 88 5.89 8.80 -4.06
CA THR A 88 5.77 8.88 -5.53
C THR A 88 4.32 8.86 -6.03
N HIS A 89 3.37 8.46 -5.16
CA HIS A 89 1.94 8.33 -5.46
C HIS A 89 1.08 9.39 -4.76
N PHE A 90 1.68 10.42 -4.15
CA PHE A 90 0.91 11.48 -3.50
C PHE A 90 0.14 12.37 -4.48
N THR A 91 0.59 12.43 -5.75
CA THR A 91 -0.12 13.17 -6.80
C THR A 91 -1.17 12.28 -7.44
N GLY A 92 -2.42 12.77 -7.50
CA GLY A 92 -3.54 12.04 -8.10
C GLY A 92 -4.34 11.17 -7.12
N GLY A 93 -3.90 11.08 -5.86
CA GLY A 93 -4.57 10.32 -4.80
C GLY A 93 -4.17 8.83 -4.77
N PHE A 94 -4.59 8.16 -3.71
CA PHE A 94 -4.40 6.73 -3.46
C PHE A 94 -5.60 5.93 -3.97
N TYR A 95 -5.37 4.61 -4.08
CA TYR A 95 -6.21 3.65 -4.79
C TYR A 95 -6.17 3.82 -6.31
N HIS A 96 -6.68 2.81 -7.01
CA HIS A 96 -6.64 2.71 -8.47
C HIS A 96 -7.42 3.83 -9.19
N ASP A 97 -8.31 4.53 -8.50
CA ASP A 97 -9.14 5.63 -9.02
C ASP A 97 -8.87 6.98 -8.31
N GLY A 98 -7.86 7.04 -7.44
CA GLY A 98 -7.51 8.27 -6.74
C GLY A 98 -8.52 8.72 -5.68
N ARG A 99 -9.46 7.84 -5.25
CA ARG A 99 -10.56 8.22 -4.35
C ARG A 99 -10.12 8.75 -2.99
N PHE A 100 -8.90 8.45 -2.55
CA PHE A 100 -8.37 8.92 -1.27
C PHE A 100 -7.28 9.95 -1.50
N ALA A 101 -7.46 11.17 -0.99
CA ALA A 101 -6.51 12.26 -1.21
C ALA A 101 -5.18 12.07 -0.47
N ASP A 102 -5.18 11.40 0.68
CA ASP A 102 -4.02 11.23 1.54
C ASP A 102 -4.01 9.87 2.28
N LEU A 103 -2.92 9.60 3.02
CA LEU A 103 -2.78 8.37 3.82
C LEU A 103 -3.74 8.31 5.01
N ASN A 104 -4.17 9.45 5.57
CA ASN A 104 -5.18 9.47 6.64
C ASN A 104 -6.50 8.90 6.13
N ALA A 105 -6.93 9.28 4.94
CA ALA A 105 -8.14 8.78 4.32
C ALA A 105 -8.06 7.27 4.06
N VAL A 106 -6.89 6.77 3.60
CA VAL A 106 -6.66 5.33 3.40
C VAL A 106 -6.70 4.55 4.71
N VAL A 107 -5.98 5.01 5.74
CA VAL A 107 -5.95 4.32 7.05
C VAL A 107 -7.32 4.33 7.70
N ASN A 108 -8.04 5.45 7.65
CA ASN A 108 -9.41 5.55 8.18
C ASN A 108 -10.40 4.63 7.44
N HIS A 109 -10.24 4.46 6.13
CA HIS A 109 -11.05 3.54 5.35
C HIS A 109 -10.91 2.09 5.83
N TYR A 110 -9.67 1.61 5.99
CA TYR A 110 -9.41 0.26 6.47
C TYR A 110 -9.77 0.07 7.96
N ASP A 111 -9.48 1.05 8.81
CA ASP A 111 -9.88 1.03 10.22
C ASP A 111 -11.40 0.84 10.37
N LYS A 112 -12.19 1.59 9.59
CA LYS A 112 -13.65 1.45 9.58
C LYS A 112 -14.09 0.13 8.98
N CYS A 113 -13.56 -0.23 7.82
CA CYS A 113 -14.04 -1.39 7.10
C CYS A 113 -13.75 -2.71 7.85
N MET A 114 -12.54 -2.83 8.38
CA MET A 114 -12.09 -4.03 9.09
C MET A 114 -12.37 -3.96 10.59
N ASN A 115 -13.00 -2.86 11.05
CA ASN A 115 -13.34 -2.63 12.45
C ASN A 115 -12.13 -2.80 13.40
N LEU A 116 -11.01 -2.19 13.02
CA LEU A 116 -9.70 -2.36 13.70
C LEU A 116 -9.65 -1.65 15.07
N GLY A 117 -10.46 -0.60 15.25
CA GLY A 117 -10.54 0.14 16.51
C GLY A 117 -9.24 0.89 16.81
N LEU A 118 -8.60 1.46 15.79
CA LEU A 118 -7.40 2.25 15.92
C LEU A 118 -7.73 3.63 16.50
N THR A 119 -6.98 4.03 17.51
CA THR A 119 -6.98 5.39 18.04
C THR A 119 -6.30 6.34 17.05
N ASP A 120 -6.54 7.65 17.20
CA ASP A 120 -5.90 8.65 16.34
C ASP A 120 -4.37 8.62 16.43
N SER A 121 -3.82 8.29 17.61
CA SER A 121 -2.37 8.12 17.79
C SER A 121 -1.83 6.91 17.03
N GLU A 122 -2.53 5.77 17.07
CA GLU A 122 -2.12 4.56 16.35
C GLU A 122 -2.16 4.78 14.83
N LYS A 123 -3.18 5.49 14.34
CA LYS A 123 -3.25 5.89 12.92
C LYS A 123 -2.09 6.80 12.54
N GLY A 124 -1.76 7.76 13.39
CA GLY A 124 -0.60 8.63 13.21
C GLY A 124 0.70 7.85 13.09
N ASP A 125 0.94 6.91 14.01
CA ASP A 125 2.13 6.05 14.02
C ASP A 125 2.21 5.16 12.77
N LEU A 126 1.09 4.53 12.35
CA LEU A 126 1.01 3.77 11.11
C LEU A 126 1.40 4.62 9.89
N ILE A 127 0.91 5.86 9.81
CA ILE A 127 1.26 6.75 8.71
C ILE A 127 2.76 7.04 8.72
N GLN A 128 3.38 7.29 9.88
CA GLN A 128 4.84 7.48 9.94
C GLN A 128 5.60 6.24 9.45
N TYR A 129 5.12 5.03 9.75
CA TYR A 129 5.69 3.80 9.21
C TYR A 129 5.53 3.71 7.69
N LEU A 130 4.32 3.96 7.15
CA LEU A 130 4.07 3.98 5.70
C LEU A 130 4.95 4.98 4.95
N LEU A 131 5.22 6.14 5.54
CA LEU A 131 6.13 7.15 4.98
C LEU A 131 7.59 6.68 4.96
N SER A 132 7.97 5.75 5.84
CA SER A 132 9.34 5.26 5.97
C SER A 132 9.72 4.15 4.97
N LEU A 133 8.72 3.48 4.37
CA LEU A 133 8.90 2.29 3.55
C LEU A 133 9.74 2.57 2.30
N LYS A 134 10.69 1.68 2.03
CA LYS A 134 11.56 1.71 0.84
C LYS A 134 11.33 0.43 0.04
N LEU A 135 11.12 0.51 -1.27
CA LEU A 135 11.02 -0.68 -2.11
C LEU A 135 12.38 -1.39 -2.25
#